data_AF-A0A921B987-F1
#
_entry.id   AF-A0A921B987-F1
#
_cell.length_a   1.000
_cell.length_b   1.000
_cell.length_c   1.000
_cell.angle_alpha   90.00
_cell.angle_beta   90.00
_cell.angle_gamma   90.00
#
_symmetry.space_group_name_H-M   'P 1'
#
loop_
_entity.id
_entity.type
_entity.pdbx_description
1 polymer ?
#
loop_
_entity_poly.entity_id
_entity_poly.type
_entity_poly.pdbx_seq_one_letter_code
_entity_poly.pdbx_strand_id
1 'polypeptide(L)'
;MNKIINQKQKDFFKVLFECGELLFQSEKKGSYSADMKGKFFINEMVDEDRLDIDGDTHIHVNWEDVCSVEIGVEKGEGLVSVKDRKNQVLFNFYNFSGSFPGEVKAFEGSLVD
;
A
#
# COMPACT_ATOMS: atom_id res chain seq x y z
N MET A 1 18.58 3.89 5.92
CA MET A 1 17.84 5.17 5.96
C MET A 1 16.68 4.95 5.02
N ASN A 2 15.45 4.83 5.53
CA ASN A 2 14.30 4.56 4.68
C ASN A 2 14.08 5.79 3.81
N LYS A 3 14.06 5.58 2.49
CA LYS A 3 14.02 6.68 1.53
C LYS A 3 12.64 7.37 1.58
N ILE A 4 12.62 8.69 1.41
CA ILE A 4 11.38 9.46 1.16
C ILE A 4 10.70 8.90 -0.10
N ILE A 5 9.38 8.74 -0.08
CA ILE A 5 8.66 8.18 -1.23
C ILE A 5 8.76 9.09 -2.45
N ASN A 6 8.83 8.50 -3.65
CA ASN A 6 8.85 9.25 -4.90
C ASN A 6 7.44 9.80 -5.22
N GLN A 7 7.33 10.74 -6.17
CA GLN A 7 6.06 11.38 -6.47
C GLN A 7 5.00 10.39 -6.98
N LYS A 8 5.38 9.41 -7.80
CA LYS A 8 4.45 8.41 -8.32
C LYS A 8 3.91 7.49 -7.23
N GLN A 9 4.75 7.11 -6.27
CA GLN A 9 4.34 6.40 -5.05
C GLN A 9 3.39 7.26 -4.20
N LYS A 10 3.70 8.57 -4.01
CA LYS A 10 2.82 9.52 -3.30
C LYS A 10 1.43 9.56 -3.92
N ASP A 11 1.38 9.78 -5.23
CA ASP A 11 0.14 9.91 -5.98
C ASP A 11 -0.69 8.62 -5.90
N PHE A 12 -0.04 7.47 -6.05
CA PHE A 12 -0.69 6.17 -5.91
C PHE A 12 -1.34 5.99 -4.53
N PHE A 13 -0.56 6.16 -3.45
CA PHE A 13 -1.08 5.94 -2.10
C PHE A 13 -2.16 6.95 -1.73
N LYS A 14 -2.03 8.20 -2.17
CA LYS A 14 -3.07 9.21 -1.99
C LYS A 14 -4.40 8.75 -2.62
N VAL A 15 -4.38 8.35 -3.89
CA VAL A 15 -5.59 7.90 -4.60
C VAL A 15 -6.16 6.61 -3.98
N LEU A 16 -5.29 5.68 -3.57
CA LEU A 16 -5.71 4.46 -2.88
C LEU A 16 -6.46 4.79 -1.57
N PHE A 17 -5.93 5.71 -0.77
CA PHE A 17 -6.46 6.01 0.55
C PHE A 17 -7.73 6.89 0.52
N GLU A 18 -7.99 7.59 -0.58
CA GLU A 18 -9.28 8.26 -0.84
C GLU A 18 -10.45 7.25 -0.94
N CYS A 19 -10.18 5.96 -1.12
CA CYS A 19 -11.19 4.90 -1.09
C CYS A 19 -11.78 4.63 0.31
N GLY A 20 -11.22 5.24 1.36
CA GLY A 20 -11.74 5.17 2.73
C GLY A 20 -11.07 4.09 3.58
N GLU A 21 -11.86 3.33 4.32
CA GLU A 21 -11.34 2.30 5.22
C GLU A 21 -10.90 1.06 4.44
N LEU A 22 -9.65 0.65 4.60
CA LEU A 22 -9.05 -0.50 3.94
C LEU A 22 -8.56 -1.51 4.98
N LEU A 23 -8.29 -2.75 4.54
CA LEU A 23 -7.49 -3.70 5.31
C LEU A 23 -6.09 -3.76 4.73
N PHE A 24 -5.08 -3.37 5.49
CA PHE A 24 -3.69 -3.71 5.24
C PHE A 24 -3.43 -5.14 5.70
N GLN A 25 -2.72 -5.91 4.89
CA GLN A 25 -2.22 -7.24 5.25
C GLN A 25 -0.73 -7.33 4.92
N SER A 26 0.09 -7.67 5.91
CA SER A 26 1.49 -7.98 5.67
C SER A 26 1.62 -9.31 4.92
N GLU A 27 2.65 -9.48 4.10
CA GLU A 27 3.03 -10.81 3.63
C GLU A 27 3.29 -11.73 4.84
N LYS A 28 2.87 -13.00 4.73
CA LYS A 28 3.17 -14.02 5.74
C LYS A 28 4.65 -14.41 5.64
N LYS A 29 5.44 -14.02 6.65
CA LYS A 29 6.84 -14.42 6.78
C LYS A 29 6.98 -15.44 7.90
N GLY A 30 7.18 -16.70 7.54
CA GLY A 30 7.28 -17.81 8.49
C GLY A 30 5.93 -18.12 9.15
N SER A 31 5.86 -18.02 10.48
CA SER A 31 4.69 -18.39 11.27
C SER A 31 3.71 -17.24 11.57
N TYR A 32 3.99 -16.02 11.10
CA TYR A 32 3.18 -14.84 11.41
C TYR A 32 2.84 -14.01 10.17
N SER A 33 1.73 -13.29 10.30
CA SER A 33 1.29 -12.17 9.47
C SER A 33 0.49 -11.22 10.37
N ALA A 34 0.35 -9.97 9.96
CA ALA A 34 -0.45 -8.98 10.66
C ALA A 34 -1.42 -8.32 9.68
N ASP A 35 -2.66 -8.17 10.14
CA ASP A 35 -3.71 -7.47 9.43
C ASP A 35 -4.11 -6.24 10.25
N MET A 36 -4.29 -5.10 9.58
CA MET A 36 -4.68 -3.83 10.22
C MET A 36 -5.77 -3.17 9.39
N LYS A 37 -6.85 -2.73 10.04
CA LYS A 37 -7.95 -2.05 9.38
C LYS A 37 -7.97 -0.58 9.77
N GLY A 38 -8.16 0.31 8.80
CA GLY A 38 -8.30 1.73 9.09
C GLY A 38 -8.28 2.61 7.85
N LYS A 39 -8.30 3.93 8.09
CA LYS A 39 -8.10 4.94 7.05
C LYS A 39 -6.63 5.32 7.04
N PHE A 40 -5.92 4.85 6.03
CA PHE A 40 -4.49 5.07 5.93
C PHE A 40 -4.17 6.44 5.34
N PHE A 41 -2.99 6.96 5.62
CA PHE A 41 -2.43 8.13 4.94
C PHE A 41 -0.90 8.06 4.96
N ILE A 42 -0.27 8.74 4.00
CA ILE A 42 1.17 8.98 4.10
C ILE A 42 1.39 10.21 4.94
N ASN A 43 2.21 10.08 5.97
CA ASN A 43 2.69 11.19 6.77
C ASN A 43 4.12 11.52 6.37
N GLU A 44 4.31 12.69 5.78
CA GLU A 44 5.62 13.14 5.31
C GLU A 44 6.46 13.65 6.49
N MET A 45 7.59 13.00 6.74
CA MET A 45 8.49 13.35 7.84
C MET A 45 9.86 13.77 7.30
N VAL A 46 10.68 14.36 8.16
CA VAL A 46 12.03 14.83 7.78
C VAL A 46 12.94 13.68 7.34
N ASP A 47 12.86 12.53 8.02
CA ASP A 47 13.84 11.44 7.87
C ASP A 47 13.26 10.14 7.29
N GLU A 48 11.93 9.94 7.36
CA GLU A 48 11.23 8.74 6.88
C GLU A 48 9.74 9.01 6.76
N ASP A 49 9.19 8.97 5.55
CA ASP A 49 7.73 9.01 5.36
C ASP A 49 7.09 7.79 6.01
N ARG A 50 5.94 7.96 6.65
CA ARG A 50 5.26 6.90 7.39
C ARG A 50 3.93 6.54 6.75
N LEU A 51 3.58 5.25 6.85
CA LEU A 51 2.23 4.79 6.55
C LEU A 51 1.43 4.80 7.86
N ASP A 52 0.66 5.86 8.07
CA ASP A 52 -0.09 6.08 9.30
C ASP A 52 -1.54 5.59 9.14
N ILE A 53 -2.15 5.18 10.26
CA ILE A 53 -3.57 4.83 10.37
C ILE A 53 -4.31 5.87 11.20
N ASP A 54 -3.65 6.35 12.25
CA ASP A 54 -4.09 7.42 13.14
C ASP A 54 -2.87 8.15 13.73
N GLY A 55 -3.07 8.97 14.76
CA GLY A 55 -1.99 9.78 15.33
C GLY A 55 -0.87 9.01 16.04
N ASP A 56 -1.13 7.75 16.45
CA ASP A 56 -0.20 6.96 17.25
C ASP A 56 0.20 5.63 16.57
N THR A 57 -0.58 5.18 15.59
CA THR A 57 -0.41 3.89 14.92
C THR A 57 0.11 4.06 13.51
N HIS A 58 1.27 3.45 13.23
CA HIS A 58 1.91 3.51 11.93
C HIS A 58 2.65 2.21 11.58
N ILE A 59 2.90 2.04 10.29
CA ILE A 59 3.65 0.94 9.70
C ILE A 59 4.94 1.53 9.11
N HIS A 60 6.08 0.99 9.53
CA HIS A 60 7.35 1.32 8.91
C HIS A 60 7.50 0.55 7.60
N VAL A 61 7.73 1.27 6.52
CA VAL A 61 7.90 0.71 5.17
C VAL A 61 9.27 1.12 4.65
N ASN A 62 10.06 0.15 4.19
CA ASN A 62 11.22 0.47 3.39
C ASN A 62 10.78 0.81 1.96
N TRP A 63 10.61 2.10 1.70
CA TRP A 63 10.06 2.60 0.44
C TRP A 63 10.91 2.32 -0.79
N GLU A 64 12.20 2.00 -0.62
CA GLU A 64 13.08 1.58 -1.72
C GLU A 64 12.66 0.23 -2.31
N ASP A 65 12.00 -0.61 -1.51
CA ASP A 65 11.53 -1.92 -1.93
C ASP A 65 10.21 -1.81 -2.71
N VAL A 66 9.42 -0.75 -2.52
CA VAL A 66 8.13 -0.55 -3.21
C VAL A 66 8.35 -0.17 -4.68
N CYS A 67 8.07 -1.09 -5.60
CA CYS A 67 8.43 -0.93 -7.00
C CYS A 67 7.26 -1.00 -7.98
N SER A 68 6.27 -1.84 -7.70
CA SER A 68 5.11 -2.00 -8.59
C SER A 68 3.87 -2.38 -7.81
N VAL A 69 2.72 -2.25 -8.46
CA VAL A 69 1.43 -2.67 -7.93
C VAL A 69 0.66 -3.51 -8.92
N GLU A 70 -0.04 -4.51 -8.39
CA GLU A 70 -1.01 -5.33 -9.12
C GLU A 70 -2.38 -5.12 -8.50
N ILE A 71 -3.40 -4.93 -9.33
CA ILE A 71 -4.73 -4.53 -8.86
C ILE A 71 -5.75 -5.51 -9.40
N GLY A 72 -6.53 -6.13 -8.52
CA GLY A 72 -7.44 -7.18 -8.89
C GLY A 72 -8.66 -7.27 -7.99
N VAL A 73 -9.33 -8.41 -8.09
CA VAL A 73 -10.45 -8.80 -7.23
C VAL A 73 -10.19 -10.22 -6.76
N GLU A 74 -10.21 -10.44 -5.45
CA GLU A 74 -10.10 -11.75 -4.83
C GLU A 74 -11.38 -12.04 -4.04
N LYS A 75 -12.11 -13.10 -4.39
CA LYS A 75 -13.35 -13.51 -3.70
C LYS A 75 -14.42 -12.40 -3.59
N GLY A 76 -14.43 -11.47 -4.53
CA GLY A 76 -15.36 -10.33 -4.56
C GLY A 76 -14.85 -9.08 -3.86
N GLU A 77 -13.68 -9.14 -3.21
CA GLU A 77 -13.03 -8.03 -2.54
C GLU A 77 -11.99 -7.41 -3.47
N GLY A 78 -11.88 -6.08 -3.51
CA GLY A 78 -10.83 -5.40 -4.25
C GLY A 78 -9.48 -5.70 -3.60
N LEU A 79 -8.47 -6.00 -4.41
CA LEU A 79 -7.11 -6.29 -3.96
C LEU A 79 -6.11 -5.37 -4.65
N VAL A 80 -5.22 -4.79 -3.87
CA VAL A 80 -4.02 -4.10 -4.31
C VAL A 80 -2.82 -4.82 -3.69
N SER A 81 -1.97 -5.41 -4.50
CA SER A 81 -0.72 -6.03 -4.06
C SER A 81 0.44 -5.11 -4.38
N VAL A 82 1.15 -4.67 -3.34
CA VAL A 82 2.36 -3.86 -3.47
C VAL A 82 3.57 -4.78 -3.54
N LYS A 83 4.42 -4.60 -4.56
CA LYS A 83 5.46 -5.57 -4.93
C LYS A 83 6.84 -4.94 -5.05
N ASP A 84 7.86 -5.77 -4.86
CA ASP A 84 9.27 -5.41 -5.04
C ASP A 84 9.77 -5.55 -6.48
N ARG A 85 11.07 -5.25 -6.71
CA ARG A 85 11.71 -5.40 -8.03
C ARG A 85 11.72 -6.83 -8.56
N LYS A 86 11.56 -7.82 -7.69
CA LYS A 86 11.50 -9.25 -8.04
C LYS A 86 10.05 -9.72 -8.19
N ASN A 87 9.08 -8.80 -8.18
CA ASN A 87 7.65 -9.06 -8.26
C ASN A 87 7.11 -9.87 -7.06
N GLN A 88 7.81 -9.84 -5.92
CA GLN A 88 7.35 -10.45 -4.66
C GLN A 88 6.42 -9.49 -3.93
N VAL A 89 5.33 -10.00 -3.37
CA VAL A 89 4.37 -9.19 -2.61
C VAL A 89 5.00 -8.80 -1.28
N LEU A 90 5.05 -7.50 -1.01
CA LEU A 90 5.48 -6.94 0.27
C LEU A 90 4.31 -6.89 1.26
N PHE A 91 3.17 -6.39 0.78
CA PHE A 91 1.92 -6.27 1.52
C PHE A 91 0.75 -6.03 0.57
N ASN A 92 -0.45 -6.24 1.07
CA ASN A 92 -1.70 -6.07 0.36
C ASN A 92 -2.58 -5.01 1.01
N PHE A 93 -3.43 -4.37 0.21
CA PHE A 93 -4.62 -3.67 0.68
C PHE A 93 -5.87 -4.32 0.09
N TYR A 94 -6.86 -4.55 0.95
CA TYR A 94 -8.17 -5.05 0.56
C TYR A 94 -9.25 -3.98 0.73
N ASN A 95 -10.16 -3.93 -0.24
CA ASN A 95 -11.43 -3.22 -0.14
C ASN A 95 -12.59 -4.23 -0.10
N PHE A 96 -13.16 -4.40 1.08
CA PHE A 96 -14.31 -5.30 1.30
C PHE A 96 -15.60 -4.85 0.61
N SER A 97 -15.67 -3.60 0.16
CA SER A 97 -16.83 -3.07 -0.56
C SER A 97 -16.83 -3.44 -2.05
N GLY A 98 -15.77 -4.10 -2.54
CA GLY A 98 -15.64 -4.53 -3.93
C GLY A 98 -14.36 -4.01 -4.59
N SER A 99 -14.36 -4.06 -5.92
CA SER A 99 -13.23 -3.61 -6.76
C SER A 99 -12.79 -2.18 -6.46
N PHE A 100 -11.49 -1.92 -6.57
CA PHE A 100 -10.95 -0.56 -6.56
C PHE A 100 -11.41 0.23 -7.80
N PRO A 101 -11.56 1.57 -7.68
CA PRO A 101 -11.99 2.42 -8.77
C PRO A 101 -10.91 2.56 -9.86
N GLY A 102 -11.29 3.07 -11.03
CA GLY A 102 -10.42 3.16 -12.20
C GLY A 102 -9.17 4.01 -11.98
N GLU A 103 -9.28 5.01 -11.11
CA GLU A 103 -8.21 5.92 -10.70
C GLU A 103 -7.09 5.17 -9.99
N VAL A 104 -7.43 4.20 -9.13
CA VAL A 104 -6.43 3.31 -8.50
C VAL A 104 -5.86 2.37 -9.56
N LYS A 105 -6.72 1.78 -10.41
CA LYS A 105 -6.30 0.86 -11.49
C LYS A 105 -5.33 1.48 -12.48
N ALA A 106 -5.39 2.80 -12.69
CA ALA A 106 -4.47 3.53 -13.57
C ALA A 106 -2.99 3.45 -13.12
N PHE A 107 -2.72 3.10 -11.87
CA PHE A 107 -1.36 2.89 -11.35
C PHE A 107 -0.83 1.46 -11.52
N GLU A 108 -1.61 0.53 -12.08
CA GLU A 108 -1.16 -0.84 -12.29
C GLU A 108 0.17 -0.90 -13.07
N GLY A 109 1.12 -1.68 -12.53
CA GLY A 109 2.47 -1.75 -13.05
C GLY A 109 3.48 -0.96 -12.21
N SER A 110 4.45 -0.32 -12.87
CA SER A 110 5.60 0.29 -12.20
C SER A 110 5.23 1.57 -11.43
N LEU A 111 5.66 1.68 -10.18
CA LEU A 111 5.68 2.88 -9.36
C LEU A 111 7.06 3.57 -9.30
N VAL A 112 8.03 3.02 -10.01
CA VAL A 112 9.34 3.65 -10.23
C VAL A 112 9.41 4.17 -11.65
N ASP A 113 10.02 5.35 -11.80
CA ASP A 113 10.36 5.94 -13.10
C ASP A 113 11.60 5.30 -13.71
#